data_AF-O87060-F1
#
_entry.id   AF-O87060-F1
#
_cell.length_a   1.000
_cell.length_b   1.000
_cell.length_c   1.000
_cell.angle_alpha   90.00
_cell.angle_beta   90.00
_cell.angle_gamma   90.00
#
_symmetry.space_group_name_H-M   'P 1'
#
loop_
_entity.id
_entity.type
_entity.pdbx_description
1 polymer ?
#
loop_
_entity_poly.entity_id
_entity_poly.type
_entity_poly.pdbx_seq_one_letter_code
_entity_poly.pdbx_strand_id
1 'polypeptide(L)'
;MRNNLHQRTRNILKSRQIGATYYFAGEALEQAILTGDNQIFLSASRAQADVFRRYIVAIAKEFLGIEITGNPSTLSNGAELHYLSTNGKTAQSYHGHVYIDEYFWIGKFDELNKVASAMATHKKWRKTYFSTPSSKMHPAYPFWTGEKWRGDKTTRKNIEFPTFDELRDGGRLLP
;
A
#
# COMPACT_ATOMS: atom_id res chain seq x y z
N MET A 1 13.18 -2.37 3.82
CA MET A 1 11.84 -2.46 3.17
C MET A 1 11.85 -3.38 1.95
N ARG A 2 12.79 -3.20 1.03
CA ARG A 2 12.90 -3.98 -0.22
C ARG A 2 12.91 -5.50 -0.03
N ASN A 3 13.71 -6.02 0.90
CA ASN A 3 13.85 -7.47 1.13
C ASN A 3 12.50 -8.17 1.42
N ASN A 4 11.51 -7.42 1.90
CA ASN A 4 10.18 -7.95 2.25
C ASN A 4 9.14 -7.77 1.14
N LEU A 5 9.52 -7.32 -0.07
CA LEU A 5 8.58 -7.06 -1.17
C LEU A 5 7.71 -8.28 -1.53
N HIS A 6 8.24 -9.49 -1.38
CA HIS A 6 7.54 -10.73 -1.68
C HIS A 6 6.37 -11.03 -0.72
N GLN A 7 6.31 -10.33 0.42
CA GLN A 7 5.28 -10.55 1.42
C GLN A 7 3.90 -10.15 0.90
N ARG A 8 2.90 -11.00 1.16
CA ARG A 8 1.52 -10.79 0.70
C ARG A 8 0.92 -9.49 1.22
N THR A 9 1.21 -9.16 2.48
CA THR A 9 0.79 -7.90 3.11
C THR A 9 1.97 -7.35 3.88
N ARG A 10 2.38 -6.12 3.53
CA ARG A 10 3.31 -5.31 4.33
C ARG A 10 2.51 -4.22 5.02
N ASN A 11 2.67 -4.10 6.32
CA ASN A 11 2.09 -3.02 7.10
C ASN A 11 3.25 -2.26 7.77
N ILE A 12 3.39 -0.97 7.49
CA ILE A 12 4.60 -0.20 7.80
C ILE A 12 4.23 1.11 8.50
N LEU A 13 4.67 1.29 9.74
CA LEU A 13 4.68 2.61 10.37
C LEU A 13 5.97 3.36 10.04
N LYS A 14 5.84 4.65 9.76
CA LYS A 14 6.97 5.49 9.35
C LYS A 14 6.89 6.89 9.96
N SER A 15 8.04 7.57 10.03
CA SER A 15 8.12 8.99 10.42
C SER A 15 7.66 9.91 9.30
N ARG A 16 7.27 11.15 9.63
CA ARG A 16 6.92 12.17 8.63
C ARG A 16 8.16 12.59 7.83
N GLN A 17 7.93 13.00 6.57
CA GLN A 17 8.93 13.65 5.72
C GLN A 17 10.21 12.83 5.43
N ILE A 18 10.15 11.50 5.47
CA ILE A 18 11.29 10.62 5.16
C ILE A 18 11.33 10.10 3.71
N GLY A 19 10.53 10.67 2.80
CA GLY A 19 10.50 10.24 1.39
C GLY A 19 9.80 8.90 1.13
N ALA A 20 8.98 8.39 2.06
CA ALA A 20 8.30 7.08 1.90
C ALA A 20 7.46 6.99 0.61
N THR A 21 6.71 8.03 0.27
CA THR A 21 5.91 8.06 -0.97
C THR A 21 6.78 8.00 -2.23
N TYR A 22 7.93 8.68 -2.24
CA TYR A 22 8.90 8.60 -3.34
C TYR A 22 9.47 7.19 -3.47
N TYR A 23 9.86 6.56 -2.36
CA TYR A 23 10.34 5.17 -2.35
C TYR A 23 9.30 4.21 -2.93
N PHE A 24 8.03 4.27 -2.47
CA PHE A 24 6.99 3.36 -2.95
C PHE A 24 6.54 3.68 -4.39
N ALA A 25 6.63 4.92 -4.84
CA ALA A 25 6.44 5.28 -6.24
C ALA A 25 7.48 4.58 -7.14
N GLY A 26 8.76 4.64 -6.77
CA GLY A 26 9.84 3.96 -7.49
C GLY A 26 9.71 2.43 -7.44
N GLU A 27 9.41 1.87 -6.26
CA GLU A 27 9.20 0.43 -6.10
C GLU A 27 8.03 -0.07 -6.97
N ALA A 28 6.91 0.68 -7.01
CA ALA A 28 5.77 0.33 -7.83
C ALA A 28 6.08 0.44 -9.34
N LEU A 29 6.76 1.50 -9.78
CA LEU A 29 7.15 1.67 -11.18
C LEU A 29 8.09 0.55 -11.62
N GLU A 30 9.10 0.22 -10.83
CA GLU A 30 10.03 -0.87 -11.11
C GLU A 30 9.28 -2.22 -11.22
N GLN A 31 8.35 -2.49 -10.30
CA GLN A 31 7.52 -3.70 -10.38
C GLN A 31 6.65 -3.74 -11.64
N ALA A 32 6.00 -2.63 -12.00
CA ALA A 32 5.20 -2.55 -13.21
C ALA A 32 6.03 -2.83 -14.47
N ILE A 33 7.24 -2.28 -14.55
CA ILE A 33 8.16 -2.50 -15.67
C ILE A 33 8.61 -3.97 -15.74
N LEU A 34 9.00 -4.55 -14.60
CA LEU A 34 9.59 -5.88 -14.57
C LEU A 34 8.58 -7.01 -14.74
N THR A 35 7.35 -6.86 -14.25
CA THR A 35 6.38 -7.96 -14.23
C THR A 35 5.19 -7.78 -15.18
N GLY A 36 4.96 -6.57 -15.68
CA GLY A 36 3.75 -6.26 -16.45
C GLY A 36 2.48 -6.17 -15.59
N ASP A 37 2.62 -6.23 -14.25
CA ASP A 37 1.48 -6.22 -13.36
C ASP A 37 1.01 -4.79 -13.04
N ASN A 38 -0.31 -4.64 -12.91
CA ASN A 38 -0.95 -3.40 -12.52
C ASN A 38 -0.56 -2.96 -11.11
N GLN A 39 -0.40 -1.66 -10.92
CA GLN A 39 -0.14 -1.03 -9.63
C GLN A 39 -1.28 -0.05 -9.31
N ILE A 40 -1.80 -0.15 -8.09
CA ILE A 40 -2.94 0.65 -7.64
C ILE A 40 -2.51 1.44 -6.41
N PHE A 41 -2.68 2.76 -6.46
CA PHE A 41 -2.40 3.68 -5.36
C PHE A 41 -3.73 4.14 -4.79
N LEU A 42 -4.02 3.77 -3.53
CA LEU A 42 -5.20 4.20 -2.80
C LEU A 42 -4.82 5.19 -1.71
N SER A 43 -5.23 6.44 -1.90
CA SER A 43 -4.95 7.54 -0.97
C SER A 43 -6.23 8.13 -0.38
N ALA A 44 -6.11 8.86 0.75
CA ALA A 44 -7.25 9.49 1.42
C ALA A 44 -8.01 10.48 0.52
N SER A 45 -7.33 11.07 -0.46
CA SER A 45 -7.89 12.02 -1.43
C SER A 45 -7.27 11.87 -2.81
N ARG A 46 -7.94 12.40 -3.85
CA ARG A 46 -7.38 12.41 -5.21
C ARG A 46 -6.09 13.23 -5.29
N ALA A 47 -6.00 14.34 -4.54
CA ALA A 47 -4.79 15.17 -4.51
C ALA A 47 -3.58 14.40 -3.98
N GLN A 48 -3.76 13.56 -2.94
CA GLN A 48 -2.71 12.69 -2.42
C GLN A 48 -2.34 11.58 -3.41
N ALA A 49 -3.33 10.96 -4.08
CA ALA A 49 -3.06 9.96 -5.11
C ALA A 49 -2.25 10.57 -6.28
N ASP A 50 -2.51 11.83 -6.63
CA ASP A 50 -1.74 12.56 -7.65
C ASP A 50 -0.29 12.83 -7.25
N VAL A 51 0.06 12.81 -5.96
CA VAL A 51 1.46 12.87 -5.50
C VAL A 51 2.24 11.64 -5.98
N PHE A 52 1.65 10.44 -5.90
CA PHE A 52 2.27 9.24 -6.47
C PHE A 52 2.50 9.39 -7.97
N ARG A 53 1.49 9.84 -8.72
CA ARG A 53 1.60 10.06 -10.17
C ARG A 53 2.77 11.00 -10.49
N ARG A 54 2.89 12.12 -9.79
CA ARG A 54 3.98 13.09 -9.98
C ARG A 54 5.35 12.46 -9.72
N TYR A 55 5.50 11.69 -8.65
CA TYR A 55 6.76 11.00 -8.37
C TYR A 55 7.10 9.94 -9.41
N ILE A 56 6.13 9.14 -9.84
CA ILE A 56 6.35 8.12 -10.88
C ILE A 56 6.81 8.77 -12.19
N VAL A 57 6.11 9.82 -12.64
CA VAL A 57 6.48 10.54 -13.87
C VAL A 57 7.87 11.15 -13.73
N ALA A 58 8.20 11.74 -12.57
CA ALA A 58 9.52 12.30 -12.32
C ALA A 58 10.61 11.23 -12.36
N ILE A 59 10.42 10.10 -11.66
CA ILE A 59 11.37 8.98 -11.61
C ILE A 59 11.58 8.39 -13.01
N ALA A 60 10.49 8.17 -13.76
CA ALA A 60 10.59 7.64 -15.12
C ALA A 60 11.37 8.58 -16.05
N LYS A 61 11.12 9.89 -15.95
CA LYS A 61 11.84 10.89 -16.75
C LYS A 61 13.31 10.98 -16.36
N GLU A 62 13.60 11.05 -15.06
CA GLU A 62 14.96 11.24 -14.53
C GLU A 62 15.86 10.02 -14.77
N PHE A 63 15.39 8.82 -14.45
CA PHE A 63 16.22 7.62 -14.47
C PHE A 63 16.10 6.80 -15.75
N LEU A 64 14.99 6.91 -16.47
CA LEU A 64 14.72 6.11 -17.67
C LEU A 64 14.61 6.96 -18.95
N GLY A 65 14.54 8.28 -18.85
CA GLY A 65 14.31 9.17 -19.99
C GLY A 65 12.91 9.02 -20.61
N ILE A 66 11.94 8.45 -19.88
CA ILE A 66 10.60 8.13 -20.38
C ILE A 66 9.58 9.13 -19.85
N GLU A 67 8.73 9.63 -20.74
CA GLU A 67 7.56 10.41 -20.36
C GLU A 67 6.33 9.51 -20.22
N ILE A 68 5.82 9.39 -19.00
CA ILE A 68 4.61 8.62 -18.70
C ILE A 68 3.41 9.57 -18.70
N THR A 69 2.39 9.26 -19.50
CA THR A 69 1.15 10.05 -19.62
C THR A 69 -0.08 9.18 -19.34
N GLY A 70 -1.27 9.79 -19.32
CA GLY A 70 -2.54 9.09 -19.10
C GLY A 70 -2.94 8.88 -17.63
N ASN A 71 -4.21 8.54 -17.42
CA ASN A 71 -4.80 8.19 -16.13
C ASN A 71 -5.97 7.20 -16.36
N PRO A 72 -5.75 5.87 -16.24
CA PRO A 72 -4.52 5.23 -15.78
C PRO A 72 -3.35 5.44 -16.74
N SER A 73 -2.13 5.41 -16.21
CA SER A 73 -0.93 5.44 -17.06
C SER A 73 -0.60 4.01 -17.47
N THR A 74 -0.56 3.72 -18.76
CA THR A 74 -0.29 2.37 -19.30
C THR A 74 1.12 2.31 -19.85
N LEU A 75 1.90 1.33 -19.40
CA LEU A 75 3.26 1.07 -19.89
C LEU A 75 3.23 0.23 -21.16
N SER A 76 4.33 0.23 -21.92
CA SER A 76 4.45 -0.53 -23.18
C SER A 76 4.29 -2.05 -23.02
N ASN A 77 4.49 -2.58 -21.81
CA ASN A 77 4.29 -3.99 -21.48
C ASN A 77 2.85 -4.31 -21.02
N GLY A 78 1.94 -3.34 -21.07
CA GLY A 78 0.54 -3.48 -20.67
C GLY A 78 0.23 -3.23 -19.19
N ALA A 79 1.24 -3.00 -18.34
CA ALA A 79 1.00 -2.67 -16.94
C ALA A 79 0.29 -1.33 -16.80
N GLU A 80 -0.75 -1.28 -15.97
CA GLU A 80 -1.50 -0.06 -15.68
C GLU A 80 -1.18 0.51 -14.29
N LEU A 81 -1.01 1.82 -14.21
CA LEU A 81 -0.81 2.58 -12.97
C LEU A 81 -2.09 3.36 -12.65
N HIS A 82 -2.79 2.95 -11.59
CA HIS A 82 -4.09 3.49 -11.18
C HIS A 82 -3.95 4.37 -9.94
N TYR A 83 -4.36 5.63 -10.03
CA TYR A 83 -4.28 6.61 -8.93
C TYR A 83 -5.67 6.90 -8.37
N LEU A 84 -6.04 6.27 -7.27
CA LEU A 84 -7.42 6.23 -6.79
C LEU A 84 -7.57 6.92 -5.43
N SER A 85 -8.72 7.56 -5.23
CA SER A 85 -9.15 8.04 -3.92
C SER A 85 -10.03 6.99 -3.23
N THR A 86 -10.34 7.19 -1.95
CA THR A 86 -11.16 6.25 -1.15
C THR A 86 -12.64 6.16 -1.57
N ASN A 87 -13.05 6.77 -2.67
CA ASN A 87 -14.44 6.69 -3.14
C ASN A 87 -14.70 5.30 -3.75
N GLY A 88 -15.23 4.39 -2.91
CA GLY A 88 -15.26 2.95 -3.17
C GLY A 88 -16.08 2.46 -4.39
N LYS A 89 -16.81 3.34 -5.09
CA LYS A 89 -17.61 2.96 -6.26
C LYS A 89 -16.79 2.69 -7.52
N THR A 90 -15.70 3.41 -7.74
CA THR A 90 -14.83 3.21 -8.92
C THR A 90 -13.71 2.22 -8.67
N ALA A 91 -13.38 1.97 -7.40
CA ALA A 91 -12.21 1.23 -6.99
C ALA A 91 -12.34 -0.29 -7.20
N GLN A 92 -13.55 -0.87 -7.13
CA GLN A 92 -13.74 -2.33 -7.13
C GLN A 92 -13.45 -3.02 -8.49
N SER A 93 -13.41 -2.27 -9.60
CA SER A 93 -13.20 -2.84 -10.94
C SER A 93 -11.74 -3.16 -11.25
N TYR A 94 -10.79 -2.62 -10.47
CA TYR A 94 -9.36 -2.75 -10.73
C TYR A 94 -8.74 -3.89 -9.93
N HIS A 95 -7.67 -4.46 -10.47
CA HIS A 95 -6.92 -5.55 -9.85
C HIS A 95 -5.42 -5.33 -10.07
N GLY A 96 -4.60 -5.59 -9.05
CA GLY A 96 -3.16 -5.32 -9.07
C GLY A 96 -2.51 -5.29 -7.69
N HIS A 97 -1.24 -4.91 -7.64
CA HIS A 97 -0.54 -4.63 -6.38
C HIS A 97 -1.02 -3.31 -5.80
N VAL A 98 -1.49 -3.31 -4.55
CA VAL A 98 -2.13 -2.16 -3.93
C VAL A 98 -1.19 -1.50 -2.92
N TYR A 99 -0.99 -0.19 -3.07
CA TYR A 99 -0.30 0.67 -2.11
C TYR A 99 -1.33 1.57 -1.45
N ILE A 100 -1.34 1.59 -0.12
CA ILE A 100 -2.24 2.40 0.69
C ILE A 100 -1.38 3.32 1.55
N ASP A 101 -1.32 4.60 1.18
CA ASP A 101 -0.60 5.61 1.94
C ASP A 101 -1.48 6.25 2.99
N GLU A 102 -0.84 6.62 4.09
CA GLU A 102 -1.43 7.39 5.18
C GLU A 102 -2.76 6.83 5.71
N TYR A 103 -2.90 5.49 5.74
CA TYR A 103 -4.14 4.81 6.09
C TYR A 103 -4.65 5.13 7.52
N PHE A 104 -3.78 5.58 8.44
CA PHE A 104 -4.17 6.06 9.77
C PHE A 104 -4.82 7.46 9.78
N TRP A 105 -4.90 8.12 8.62
CA TRP A 105 -5.55 9.41 8.42
C TRP A 105 -6.81 9.28 7.55
N ILE A 106 -7.26 8.05 7.29
CA ILE A 106 -8.45 7.74 6.48
C ILE A 106 -9.61 7.40 7.41
N GLY A 107 -10.61 8.28 7.50
CA GLY A 107 -11.75 8.12 8.42
C GLY A 107 -12.57 6.84 8.20
N LYS A 108 -12.75 6.40 6.95
CA LYS A 108 -13.48 5.17 6.59
C LYS A 108 -12.53 3.99 6.31
N PHE A 109 -11.60 3.74 7.23
CA PHE A 109 -10.56 2.72 7.03
C PHE A 109 -11.12 1.33 6.70
N ASP A 110 -12.18 0.88 7.36
CA ASP A 110 -12.74 -0.46 7.11
C ASP A 110 -13.31 -0.61 5.70
N GLU A 111 -13.99 0.41 5.17
CA GLU A 111 -14.47 0.45 3.79
C GLU A 111 -13.29 0.39 2.81
N LEU A 112 -12.25 1.19 3.06
CA LEU A 112 -11.04 1.18 2.25
C LEU A 112 -10.33 -0.18 2.29
N ASN A 113 -10.18 -0.78 3.47
CA ASN A 113 -9.50 -2.05 3.63
C ASN A 113 -10.24 -3.20 2.94
N LYS A 114 -11.59 -3.12 2.91
CA LYS A 114 -12.43 -4.03 2.13
C LYS A 114 -12.17 -3.88 0.63
N VAL A 115 -12.15 -2.65 0.12
CA VAL A 115 -11.87 -2.35 -1.30
C VAL A 115 -10.45 -2.81 -1.69
N ALA A 116 -9.44 -2.46 -0.89
CA ALA A 116 -8.05 -2.87 -1.13
C ALA A 116 -7.91 -4.40 -1.15
N SER A 117 -8.64 -5.10 -0.27
CA SER A 117 -8.64 -6.57 -0.25
C SER A 117 -9.34 -7.17 -1.47
N ALA A 118 -10.40 -6.53 -1.98
CA ALA A 118 -11.08 -6.97 -3.20
C ALA A 118 -10.18 -6.81 -4.44
N MET A 119 -9.50 -5.68 -4.60
CA MET A 119 -8.55 -5.44 -5.70
C MET A 119 -7.40 -6.45 -5.69
N ALA A 120 -6.89 -6.78 -4.51
CA ALA A 120 -5.80 -7.72 -4.31
C ALA A 120 -6.29 -9.12 -3.93
N THR A 121 -7.41 -9.58 -4.51
CA THR A 121 -7.97 -10.91 -4.17
C THR A 121 -7.07 -12.05 -4.63
N HIS A 122 -6.58 -12.01 -5.88
CA HIS A 122 -5.75 -13.09 -6.44
C HIS A 122 -4.43 -13.30 -5.68
N LYS A 123 -3.94 -14.56 -5.63
CA LYS A 123 -2.75 -14.98 -4.85
C LYS A 123 -1.45 -14.22 -5.20
N LYS A 124 -1.31 -13.70 -6.42
CA LYS A 124 -0.14 -12.91 -6.82
C LYS A 124 -0.15 -11.46 -6.30
N TRP A 125 -1.33 -10.90 -6.04
CA TRP A 125 -1.47 -9.49 -5.64
C TRP A 125 -1.03 -9.25 -4.21
N ARG A 126 -0.30 -8.17 -4.01
CA ARG A 126 0.26 -7.77 -2.71
C ARG A 126 -0.37 -6.48 -2.25
N LYS A 127 -0.40 -6.29 -0.93
CA LYS A 127 -0.89 -5.05 -0.31
C LYS A 127 0.22 -4.43 0.53
N THR A 128 0.47 -3.15 0.33
CA THR A 128 1.46 -2.39 1.10
C THR A 128 0.78 -1.21 1.75
N TYR A 129 0.54 -1.33 3.05
CA TYR A 129 0.01 -0.26 3.89
C TYR A 129 1.19 0.47 4.52
N PHE A 130 1.21 1.79 4.41
CA PHE A 130 2.22 2.58 5.10
C PHE A 130 1.66 3.91 5.58
N SER A 131 1.99 4.31 6.81
CA SER A 131 1.41 5.52 7.39
C SER A 131 2.25 6.04 8.55
N THR A 132 2.07 7.32 8.86
CA THR A 132 2.47 7.85 10.16
C THR A 132 1.53 7.37 11.26
N PRO A 133 2.03 7.11 12.49
CA PRO A 133 1.17 6.67 13.58
C PRO A 133 0.11 7.72 13.90
N SER A 134 -1.06 7.24 14.33
CA SER A 134 -2.18 8.05 14.81
C SER A 134 -2.69 7.51 16.16
N SER A 135 -3.80 8.07 16.66
CA SER A 135 -4.41 7.68 17.92
C SER A 135 -4.80 6.20 17.96
N LYS A 136 -4.72 5.59 19.16
CA LYS A 136 -5.24 4.23 19.43
C LYS A 136 -6.75 4.11 19.18
N MET A 137 -7.47 5.24 19.18
CA MET A 137 -8.90 5.30 18.88
C MET A 137 -9.20 5.21 17.38
N HIS A 138 -8.19 5.31 16.50
CA HIS A 138 -8.43 5.24 15.07
C HIS A 138 -8.86 3.82 14.67
N PRO A 139 -9.87 3.63 13.78
CA PRO A 139 -10.35 2.30 13.38
C PRO A 139 -9.30 1.38 12.76
N ALA A 140 -8.19 1.94 12.27
CA ALA A 140 -7.07 1.18 11.72
C ALA A 140 -6.11 0.62 12.80
N TYR A 141 -6.24 1.03 14.06
CA TYR A 141 -5.33 0.60 15.12
C TYR A 141 -5.40 -0.91 15.40
N PRO A 142 -6.59 -1.55 15.50
CA PRO A 142 -6.68 -3.01 15.62
C PRO A 142 -6.14 -3.77 14.41
N PHE A 143 -6.12 -3.15 13.23
CA PHE A 143 -5.50 -3.73 12.05
C PHE A 143 -3.97 -3.70 12.14
N TRP A 144 -3.40 -2.59 12.63
CA TRP A 144 -1.95 -2.47 12.85
C TRP A 144 -1.43 -3.43 13.92
N THR A 145 -2.11 -3.52 15.07
CA THR A 145 -1.70 -4.37 16.20
C THR A 145 -1.93 -5.87 15.99
N GLY A 146 -2.56 -6.24 14.87
CA GLY A 146 -2.97 -7.62 14.59
C GLY A 146 -4.15 -8.12 15.42
N GLU A 147 -4.75 -7.29 16.27
CA GLU A 147 -5.94 -7.61 17.06
C GLU A 147 -7.10 -8.04 16.16
N LYS A 148 -7.31 -7.34 15.04
CA LYS A 148 -8.32 -7.69 14.03
C LYS A 148 -8.06 -9.06 13.38
N TRP A 149 -6.80 -9.47 13.24
CA TRP A 149 -6.43 -10.78 12.69
C TRP A 149 -6.61 -11.91 13.71
N ARG A 150 -6.32 -11.62 14.99
CA ARG A 150 -6.56 -12.54 16.11
C ARG A 150 -8.04 -12.86 16.18
N GLY A 151 -8.87 -11.82 16.28
CA GLY A 151 -10.31 -11.96 16.51
C GLY A 151 -10.61 -12.93 17.65
N ASP A 152 -11.71 -13.67 17.53
CA ASP A 152 -12.14 -14.63 18.55
C ASP A 152 -11.62 -16.05 18.32
N LYS A 153 -10.70 -16.24 17.35
CA LYS A 153 -10.21 -17.57 17.01
C LYS A 153 -9.31 -18.11 18.12
N THR A 154 -9.73 -19.21 18.74
CA THR A 154 -8.98 -19.89 19.82
C THR A 154 -7.56 -20.29 19.41
N THR A 155 -7.35 -20.60 18.12
CA THR A 155 -6.03 -20.92 17.57
C THR A 155 -5.10 -19.71 17.44
N ARG A 156 -5.62 -18.48 17.53
CA ARG A 156 -4.85 -17.24 17.36
C ARG A 156 -4.76 -16.38 18.62
N LYS A 157 -5.70 -16.55 19.56
CA LYS A 157 -5.85 -15.67 20.73
C LYS A 157 -4.58 -15.58 21.59
N ASN A 158 -3.84 -16.67 21.70
CA ASN A 158 -2.65 -16.78 22.55
C ASN A 158 -1.34 -16.59 21.79
N ILE A 159 -1.39 -16.23 20.51
CA ILE A 159 -0.17 -16.00 19.73
C ILE A 159 0.41 -14.65 20.13
N GLU A 160 1.66 -14.68 20.60
CA GLU A 160 2.42 -13.49 20.93
C GLU A 160 2.84 -12.75 19.66
N PHE A 161 2.64 -11.44 19.67
CA PHE A 161 3.10 -10.56 18.61
C PHE A 161 4.41 -9.92 19.04
N PRO A 162 5.32 -9.62 18.10
CA PRO A 162 6.56 -8.90 18.40
C PRO A 162 6.28 -7.60 19.15
N THR A 163 7.15 -7.28 20.10
CA THR A 163 7.14 -6.01 20.82
C THR A 163 7.44 -4.85 19.89
N PHE A 164 7.12 -3.63 20.33
CA PHE A 164 7.42 -2.42 19.54
C PHE A 164 8.91 -2.31 19.20
N ASP A 165 9.80 -2.73 20.09
CA ASP A 165 11.25 -2.64 19.91
C ASP A 165 11.75 -3.60 18.84
N GLU A 166 11.22 -4.82 18.83
CA GLU A 166 11.52 -5.83 17.82
C GLU A 166 10.99 -5.48 16.43
N LEU A 167 10.07 -4.52 16.30
CA LEU A 167 9.59 -4.06 14.99
C LEU A 167 10.51 -3.01 14.33
N ARG A 168 11.50 -2.46 15.06
CA ARG A 168 12.30 -1.30 14.62
C ARG A 168 13.50 -1.62 13.74
N ASP A 169 13.92 -2.88 13.64
CA ASP A 169 15.14 -3.34 12.97
C ASP A 169 14.88 -3.97 11.58
N GLY A 170 13.92 -3.43 10.84
CA GLY A 170 13.57 -3.92 9.49
C GLY A 170 12.26 -4.71 9.40
N GLY A 171 11.58 -4.85 10.54
CA GLY A 171 10.25 -5.44 10.67
C GLY A 171 10.27 -6.92 11.04
N ARG A 172 9.09 -7.48 11.28
CA ARG A 172 8.88 -8.89 11.62
C ARG A 172 7.81 -9.50 10.75
N LEU A 173 7.96 -10.78 10.42
CA LEU A 173 6.86 -11.55 9.86
C LEU A 173 5.87 -11.81 10.99
N LEU A 174 4.65 -11.29 10.84
CA LEU A 174 3.59 -11.53 11.81
C LEU A 174 2.98 -12.93 11.59
N PRO A 175 2.55 -13.61 12.66
CA PRO A 175 1.97 -14.95 12.60
C PRO A 175 0.72 -15.09 11.72
#